data_AF-A0A9Q0WLL6-F1
#
_entry.id   AF-A0A9Q0WLL6-F1
#
_cell.length_a   1.000
_cell.length_b   1.000
_cell.length_c   1.000
_cell.angle_alpha   90.00
_cell.angle_beta   90.00
_cell.angle_gamma   90.00
#
_symmetry.space_group_name_H-M   'P 1'
#
loop_
_entity.id
_entity.type
_entity.pdbx_description
1 polymer ?
#
loop_
_entity_poly.entity_id
_entity_poly.type
_entity_poly.pdbx_seq_one_letter_code
_entity_poly.pdbx_strand_id
1 'polypeptide(L)'
;MLFLIICLLASAKLGTPATDSNATTYFNRTSFPENFMFGVASSSYQYEGNVGGHRGQSLWENFTRSFPERIAGGTNALVANDFFNRYEFSTKIIVKMDSNASRV
;
A
#
# COMPACT_ATOMS: atom_id res chain seq x y z
N MET A 1 5.70 43.58 34.39
CA MET A 1 6.29 43.56 33.03
C MET A 1 7.72 43.01 32.95
N LEU A 2 8.50 42.91 34.04
CA LEU A 2 9.84 42.29 33.99
C LEU A 2 9.85 40.76 34.22
N PHE A 3 8.84 40.20 34.91
CA PHE A 3 8.73 38.76 35.18
C PHE A 3 8.25 37.91 33.99
N LEU A 4 7.59 38.50 32.99
CA LEU A 4 7.10 37.78 31.81
C LEU A 4 8.21 37.46 30.79
N ILE A 5 9.30 38.23 30.82
CA ILE A 5 10.42 38.13 29.86
C ILE A 5 11.36 36.97 30.23
N ILE A 6 11.50 36.65 31.52
CA ILE A 6 12.36 35.55 32.00
C ILE A 6 11.78 34.18 31.63
N CYS A 7 10.45 34.02 31.64
CA CYS A 7 9.79 32.80 31.16
C CYS A 7 9.93 32.56 29.65
N LEU A 8 10.06 33.63 28.85
CA LEU A 8 10.18 33.51 27.38
C LEU A 8 11.58 33.04 26.94
N LEU A 9 12.62 33.31 27.75
CA LEU A 9 13.99 32.86 27.47
C LEU A 9 14.27 31.42 27.93
N ALA A 10 13.40 30.84 28.77
CA ALA A 10 13.56 29.47 29.30
C ALA A 10 12.95 28.38 28.40
N SER A 11 12.14 28.73 27.39
CA SER A 11 11.48 27.75 26.51
C SER A 11 12.20 27.48 25.17
N ALA A 12 13.37 28.09 24.92
CA ALA A 12 14.18 27.77 23.74
C ALA A 12 15.23 26.69 24.06
N LYS A 13 14.77 25.51 24.49
CA LYS A 13 15.48 24.25 24.22
C LYS A 13 14.53 23.32 23.49
N LEU A 14 14.11 23.74 22.29
CA LEU A 14 13.79 22.77 21.28
C LEU A 14 15.13 22.18 20.87
N GLY A 15 15.51 21.08 21.52
CA GLY A 15 16.55 20.24 20.96
C GLY A 15 16.15 19.98 19.52
N THR A 16 16.94 20.46 18.58
CA THR A 16 16.92 19.91 17.24
C THR A 16 16.95 18.41 17.44
N PRO A 17 15.99 17.61 16.92
CA PRO A 17 16.23 16.17 16.86
C PRO A 17 17.60 16.07 16.20
N ALA A 18 18.54 15.43 16.88
CA ALA A 18 19.81 15.10 16.27
C ALA A 18 19.40 14.29 15.04
N THR A 19 19.39 14.94 13.88
CA THR A 19 19.31 14.25 12.61
C THR A 19 20.66 13.58 12.53
N ASP A 20 20.78 12.41 13.16
CA ASP A 20 21.86 11.49 12.90
C ASP A 20 21.80 11.25 11.40
N SER A 21 22.66 11.93 10.66
CA SER A 21 22.88 11.72 9.23
C SER A 21 23.36 10.29 8.94
N ASN A 22 23.66 9.52 9.99
CA ASN A 22 23.97 8.09 9.98
C ASN A 22 22.74 7.18 10.24
N ALA A 23 21.60 7.70 10.70
CA ALA A 23 20.39 6.89 10.88
C ALA A 23 19.74 6.52 9.54
N THR A 24 20.01 7.29 8.48
CA THR A 24 19.53 7.03 7.13
C THR A 24 20.34 5.97 6.37
N THR A 25 21.53 5.58 6.86
CA THR A 25 22.41 4.63 6.14
C THR A 25 22.11 3.15 6.40
N TYR A 26 21.18 2.79 7.29
CA TYR A 26 20.90 1.39 7.63
C TYR A 26 19.43 1.03 7.91
N PHE A 27 18.45 1.69 7.28
CA PHE A 27 17.08 1.16 7.30
C PHE A 27 16.90 0.12 6.19
N ASN A 28 17.01 -1.16 6.56
CA ASN A 28 16.86 -2.27 5.64
C ASN A 28 16.24 -3.49 6.36
N ARG A 29 16.16 -4.65 5.70
CA ARG A 29 15.52 -5.85 6.27
C ARG A 29 16.18 -6.35 7.56
N THR A 30 17.47 -6.08 7.79
CA THR A 30 18.18 -6.45 9.04
C THR A 30 17.74 -5.61 10.23
N SER A 31 16.98 -4.53 10.03
CA SER A 31 16.38 -3.75 11.11
C SER A 31 15.15 -4.43 11.75
N PHE A 32 14.71 -5.57 11.20
CA PHE A 32 13.54 -6.33 11.63
C PHE A 32 13.94 -7.72 12.15
N PRO A 33 13.09 -8.39 12.96
CA PRO A 33 13.32 -9.77 13.37
C PRO A 33 13.56 -10.70 12.16
N GLU A 34 14.37 -11.74 12.34
CA GLU A 34 14.76 -12.67 11.27
C GLU A 34 13.57 -13.29 10.53
N ASN A 35 12.45 -13.50 11.24
CA ASN A 35 11.21 -14.07 10.72
C ASN A 35 10.16 -13.01 10.31
N PHE A 36 10.54 -11.75 10.17
CA PHE A 36 9.61 -10.71 9.74
C PHE A 36 9.18 -10.91 8.28
N MET A 37 7.86 -10.88 8.05
CA MET A 37 7.28 -11.07 6.72
C MET A 37 7.07 -9.73 6.02
N PHE A 38 7.71 -9.56 4.87
CA PHE A 38 7.44 -8.48 3.92
C PHE A 38 6.71 -9.07 2.72
N GLY A 39 5.54 -8.51 2.44
CA GLY A 39 4.70 -9.01 1.36
C GLY A 39 3.95 -7.94 0.63
N VAL A 40 3.25 -8.40 -0.39
CA VAL A 40 2.31 -7.60 -1.19
C VAL A 40 0.88 -8.03 -0.91
N ALA A 41 -0.07 -7.14 -1.19
CA ALA A 41 -1.49 -7.44 -1.05
C ALA A 41 -2.27 -7.02 -2.30
N SER A 42 -3.30 -7.80 -2.63
CA SER A 42 -4.32 -7.47 -3.62
C SER A 42 -5.71 -7.87 -3.10
N SER A 43 -6.74 -7.69 -3.93
CA SER A 43 -8.08 -8.23 -3.69
C SER A 43 -8.69 -8.72 -5.00
N SER A 44 -9.54 -9.76 -4.95
CA SER A 44 -10.08 -10.41 -6.14
C SER A 44 -10.72 -9.45 -7.15
N TYR A 45 -11.65 -8.60 -6.71
CA TYR A 45 -12.35 -7.70 -7.64
C TYR A 45 -11.42 -6.65 -8.26
N GLN A 46 -10.40 -6.18 -7.54
CA GLN A 46 -9.47 -5.17 -8.05
C GLN A 46 -8.42 -5.74 -9.00
N TYR A 47 -8.16 -7.05 -8.96
CA TYR A 47 -6.97 -7.64 -9.57
C TYR A 47 -7.26 -8.74 -10.60
N GLU A 48 -8.26 -9.59 -10.39
CA GLU A 48 -8.48 -10.81 -11.18
C GLU A 48 -9.06 -10.56 -12.58
N GLY A 49 -10.14 -9.79 -12.66
CA GLY A 49 -11.00 -9.75 -13.85
C GLY A 49 -12.05 -10.88 -13.88
N ASN A 50 -12.94 -10.85 -14.87
CA ASN A 50 -13.96 -11.86 -15.16
C ASN A 50 -14.48 -11.77 -16.61
N VAL A 51 -13.61 -11.45 -17.57
CA VAL A 51 -13.99 -11.23 -18.99
C VAL A 51 -14.73 -12.43 -19.60
N GLY A 52 -14.43 -13.65 -19.15
CA GLY A 52 -15.04 -14.89 -19.64
C GLY A 52 -16.23 -15.42 -18.82
N GLY A 53 -16.67 -14.70 -17.77
CA GLY A 53 -17.80 -15.13 -16.95
C GLY A 53 -17.56 -16.45 -16.21
N HIS A 54 -16.30 -16.78 -15.89
CA HIS A 54 -15.90 -18.04 -15.25
C HIS A 54 -16.41 -18.16 -13.80
N ARG A 55 -16.88 -17.05 -13.22
CA ARG A 55 -17.50 -16.99 -11.89
C ARG A 55 -18.80 -16.20 -11.91
N GLY A 56 -19.64 -16.44 -10.89
CA GLY A 56 -20.87 -15.67 -10.66
C GLY A 56 -20.61 -14.17 -10.49
N GLN A 57 -21.65 -13.39 -10.77
CA GLN A 57 -21.57 -11.93 -10.71
C GLN A 57 -21.45 -11.45 -9.26
N SER A 58 -20.50 -10.56 -8.98
CA SER A 58 -20.34 -9.92 -7.67
C SER A 58 -21.23 -8.68 -7.53
N LEU A 59 -21.50 -8.27 -6.28
CA LEU A 59 -22.19 -7.01 -6.00
C LEU A 59 -21.46 -5.80 -6.60
N TRP A 60 -20.13 -5.83 -6.59
CA TRP A 60 -19.32 -4.79 -7.20
C TRP A 60 -19.49 -4.74 -8.72
N GLU A 61 -19.54 -5.88 -9.41
CA GLU A 61 -19.82 -5.92 -10.85
C GLU A 61 -21.19 -5.33 -11.18
N ASN A 62 -22.19 -5.61 -10.35
CA ASN A 62 -23.51 -5.00 -10.51
C ASN A 62 -23.45 -3.49 -10.29
N PHE A 63 -22.83 -3.05 -9.19
CA PHE A 63 -22.72 -1.64 -8.85
C PHE A 63 -22.01 -0.82 -9.94
N THR A 64 -20.85 -1.26 -10.43
CA THR A 64 -20.10 -0.53 -11.47
C THR A 64 -20.84 -0.49 -12.81
N ARG A 65 -21.68 -1.49 -13.09
CA ARG A 65 -22.50 -1.53 -14.31
C ARG A 65 -23.73 -0.64 -14.20
N SER A 66 -24.39 -0.65 -13.04
CA SER A 66 -25.62 0.12 -12.80
C SER A 66 -25.35 1.61 -12.55
N PHE A 67 -24.18 1.95 -12.00
CA PHE A 67 -23.84 3.31 -11.58
C PHE A 67 -22.43 3.70 -12.05
N PRO A 68 -22.15 3.70 -13.37
CA PRO A 68 -20.82 4.03 -13.89
C PRO A 68 -20.39 5.46 -13.51
N GLU A 69 -21.32 6.41 -13.37
CA GLU A 69 -21.05 7.78 -12.95
C GLU A 69 -20.48 7.89 -11.52
N ARG A 70 -20.61 6.83 -10.72
CA ARG A 70 -20.03 6.75 -9.36
C ARG A 70 -18.61 6.20 -9.35
N ILE A 71 -18.09 5.79 -10.50
CA ILE A 71 -16.71 5.35 -10.69
C ILE A 71 -15.96 6.41 -11.49
N ALA A 72 -14.76 6.75 -11.04
CA ALA A 72 -13.90 7.66 -11.80
C ALA A 72 -13.68 7.10 -13.23
N GLY A 73 -14.05 7.90 -14.23
CA GLY A 73 -13.97 7.52 -15.64
C GLY A 73 -14.96 6.44 -16.09
N GLY A 74 -15.98 6.10 -15.29
CA GLY A 74 -16.98 5.09 -15.67
C GLY A 74 -16.43 3.68 -15.85
N THR A 75 -15.28 3.39 -15.23
CA THR A 75 -14.57 2.12 -15.39
C THR A 75 -15.17 1.00 -14.56
N ASN A 76 -14.79 -0.24 -14.86
CA ASN A 76 -15.16 -1.44 -14.10
C ASN A 76 -14.00 -2.44 -14.11
N ALA A 77 -14.13 -3.51 -13.31
CA ALA A 77 -13.10 -4.51 -13.18
C ALA A 77 -13.38 -5.80 -13.98
N LEU A 78 -14.02 -5.70 -15.16
CA LEU A 78 -14.20 -6.88 -16.02
C LEU A 78 -12.86 -7.46 -16.47
N VAL A 79 -11.86 -6.62 -16.76
CA VAL A 79 -10.49 -7.05 -17.07
C VAL A 79 -9.58 -6.88 -15.85
N ALA A 80 -9.66 -5.73 -15.16
CA ALA A 80 -8.76 -5.37 -14.07
C ALA A 80 -7.27 -5.46 -14.50
N ASN A 81 -6.43 -6.14 -13.71
CA ASN A 81 -5.04 -6.45 -14.06
C ASN A 81 -4.90 -7.76 -14.83
N ASP A 82 -6.02 -8.43 -15.15
CA ASP A 82 -6.08 -9.72 -15.81
C ASP A 82 -5.32 -10.82 -15.04
N PHE A 83 -5.29 -10.72 -13.71
CA PHE A 83 -4.54 -11.67 -12.88
C PHE A 83 -5.09 -13.09 -13.01
N PHE A 84 -6.39 -13.26 -13.29
CA PHE A 84 -6.97 -14.58 -13.52
C PHE A 84 -6.23 -15.35 -14.65
N ASN A 85 -5.87 -14.66 -15.73
CA ASN A 85 -5.14 -15.25 -16.86
C ASN A 85 -3.62 -15.14 -16.72
N ARG A 86 -3.12 -14.25 -15.86
CA ARG A 86 -1.69 -13.87 -15.79
C ARG A 86 -1.03 -14.13 -14.43
N TYR A 87 -1.65 -14.95 -13.58
CA TYR A 87 -1.16 -15.21 -12.22
C TYR A 87 0.30 -15.66 -12.17
N GLU A 88 0.75 -16.49 -13.13
CA GLU A 88 2.13 -16.96 -13.22
C GLU A 88 3.15 -15.81 -13.38
N PHE A 89 2.79 -14.78 -14.14
CA PHE A 89 3.63 -13.61 -14.34
C PHE A 89 3.70 -12.77 -13.06
N SER A 90 2.57 -12.58 -12.39
CA SER A 90 2.52 -11.86 -11.11
C SER A 90 3.32 -12.57 -10.02
N THR A 91 3.27 -13.90 -9.90
CA THR A 91 4.10 -14.66 -8.95
C THR A 91 5.59 -14.43 -9.17
N LYS A 92 6.05 -14.40 -10.44
CA LYS A 92 7.45 -14.10 -10.78
C LYS A 92 7.88 -12.71 -10.32
N ILE A 93 6.99 -11.71 -10.41
CA ILE A 93 7.27 -10.36 -9.93
C ILE A 93 7.39 -10.32 -8.40
N ILE A 94 6.49 -11.00 -7.67
CA ILE A 94 6.52 -11.07 -6.21
C ILE A 94 7.85 -11.62 -5.71
N VAL A 95 8.33 -12.71 -6.33
CA VAL A 95 9.65 -13.30 -6.02
C VAL A 95 10.78 -12.32 -6.33
N LYS A 96 10.73 -11.63 -7.48
CA LYS A 96 11.76 -10.64 -7.86
C LYS A 96 11.84 -9.47 -6.88
N MET A 97 10.76 -9.14 -6.17
CA MET A 97 10.72 -8.09 -5.16
C MET A 97 11.21 -8.55 -3.77
N ASP A 98 11.76 -9.76 -3.65
CA ASP A 98 12.19 -10.34 -2.36
C ASP A 98 11.04 -10.36 -1.32
N SER A 99 9.81 -10.51 -1.80
CA SER A 99 8.63 -10.65 -0.93
C SER A 99 8.49 -12.10 -0.48
N ASN A 100 8.33 -12.30 0.82
CA ASN A 100 8.17 -13.62 1.45
C ASN A 100 6.73 -13.90 1.87
N ALA A 101 5.81 -12.96 1.59
CA ALA A 101 4.38 -13.10 1.83
C ALA A 101 3.57 -12.51 0.68
N SER A 102 2.38 -13.07 0.44
CA SER A 102 1.37 -12.45 -0.41
C SER A 102 -0.01 -12.63 0.22
N ARG A 103 -0.84 -11.61 0.13
CA ARG A 103 -2.26 -11.64 0.52
C ARG A 103 -3.10 -11.31 -0.70
N VAL A 104 -4.14 -12.10 -0.93
CA VAL A 104 -5.15 -11.88 -1.96
C VAL A 104 -6.52 -11.85 -1.29
#